data_AF-A0A8S3V668-F1
#
_entry.id   AF-A0A8S3V668-F1
#
_cell.length_a   1.000
_cell.length_b   1.000
_cell.length_c   1.000
_cell.angle_alpha   90.00
_cell.angle_beta   90.00
_cell.angle_gamma   90.00
#
_symmetry.space_group_name_H-M   'P 1'
#
loop_
_entity.id
_entity.type
_entity.pdbx_description
1 polymer ?
#
loop_
_entity_poly.entity_id
_entity_poly.type
_entity_poly.pdbx_seq_one_letter_code
_entity_poly.pdbx_strand_id
1 'polypeptide(L)'
;MVLQEIQQGAKLSTTLYKCYNNLILDSILKSGLGACIGDIQVPAPTCADDIAVLKNSSNISTLQFADNDINITNETKHLGIKRNEQNRAKISERIRTGRATIYSLLGAGLHVRRRFSPMVAYKLWITYTVPKSIYGLEVMNLHAKERDMLELAERKSSDKFKGFQIIQQIRLSIIPWSLETVHVVVQKHGDTLLVLMVLVPTTTRPKSFLSGIANYGIPLRVRSEQGLKNMSIVDYMFNQRVERDMITDRITHNQRLERI
;
A
#
# COMPACT_ATOMS: atom_id res chain seq x y z
N MET A 1 27.87 -23.17 -30.81
CA MET A 1 27.46 -22.90 -29.42
C MET A 1 26.61 -21.64 -29.46
N VAL A 2 25.29 -21.75 -29.36
CA VAL A 2 24.41 -20.58 -29.38
C VAL A 2 24.44 -19.97 -27.99
N LEU A 3 24.99 -18.75 -27.87
CA LEU A 3 24.95 -17.98 -26.63
C LEU A 3 23.49 -17.56 -26.40
N GLN A 4 22.79 -18.30 -25.55
CA GLN A 4 21.36 -18.14 -25.32
C GLN A 4 21.14 -17.45 -23.96
N GLU A 5 21.58 -16.19 -23.87
CA GLU A 5 21.39 -15.37 -22.67
C GLU A 5 21.00 -13.94 -23.06
N ILE A 6 20.17 -13.32 -22.24
CA ILE A 6 19.82 -11.91 -22.37
C ILE A 6 20.62 -11.14 -21.32
N GLN A 7 21.34 -10.11 -21.74
CA GLN A 7 22.13 -9.27 -20.84
C GLN A 7 21.23 -8.59 -19.79
N GLN A 8 21.57 -8.77 -18.51
CA GLN A 8 20.90 -8.09 -17.41
C GLN A 8 21.07 -6.57 -17.51
N GLY A 9 19.98 -5.83 -17.27
CA GLY A 9 19.96 -4.36 -17.37
C GLY A 9 19.78 -3.81 -18.79
N ALA A 10 19.79 -4.66 -19.82
CA ALA A 10 19.47 -4.20 -21.18
C ALA A 10 18.01 -3.75 -21.27
N LYS A 11 17.74 -2.64 -21.98
CA LYS A 11 16.41 -2.01 -22.07
C LYS A 11 15.30 -2.96 -22.55
N LEU A 12 15.63 -3.91 -23.42
CA LEU A 12 14.68 -4.87 -23.98
C LEU A 12 14.58 -6.19 -23.20
N SER A 13 15.46 -6.40 -22.21
CA SER A 13 15.57 -7.69 -21.51
C SER A 13 14.25 -8.12 -20.87
N THR A 14 13.58 -7.20 -20.18
CA THR A 14 12.29 -7.47 -19.52
C THR A 14 11.17 -7.79 -20.52
N THR A 15 11.17 -7.17 -21.70
CA THR A 15 10.14 -7.43 -22.72
C THR A 15 10.35 -8.79 -23.35
N LEU A 16 11.59 -9.11 -23.74
CA LEU A 16 11.94 -10.41 -24.30
C LEU A 16 11.65 -11.54 -23.32
N TYR A 17 11.94 -11.32 -22.04
CA TYR A 17 11.61 -12.23 -20.96
C TYR A 17 10.11 -12.52 -20.88
N LYS A 18 9.26 -11.47 -20.91
CA LYS A 18 7.80 -11.63 -20.91
C LYS A 18 7.32 -12.42 -22.12
N CYS A 19 7.83 -12.11 -23.32
CA CYS A 19 7.48 -12.84 -24.53
C CYS A 19 7.84 -14.32 -24.45
N TYR A 20 9.01 -14.64 -23.88
CA TYR A 20 9.45 -16.03 -23.71
C TYR A 20 8.55 -16.81 -22.74
N ASN A 21 8.19 -16.20 -21.61
CA ASN A 21 7.36 -16.85 -20.61
C ASN A 21 5.90 -17.06 -21.03
N ASN A 22 5.40 -16.33 -22.03
CA ASN A 22 4.01 -16.47 -22.49
C ASN A 22 3.67 -17.92 -22.85
N LEU A 23 4.60 -18.68 -23.45
CA LEU A 23 4.37 -20.09 -23.78
C LEU A 23 4.12 -20.96 -22.52
N ILE A 24 4.86 -20.70 -21.45
CA ILE A 24 4.70 -21.39 -20.16
C ILE A 24 3.37 -20.96 -19.53
N LEU A 25 3.06 -19.65 -19.52
CA LEU A 25 1.82 -19.13 -18.94
C LEU A 25 0.58 -19.62 -19.69
N ASP A 26 0.63 -19.70 -21.01
CA ASP A 26 -0.43 -20.27 -21.85
C ASP A 26 -0.63 -21.76 -21.56
N SER A 27 0.46 -22.50 -21.31
CA SER A 27 0.39 -23.91 -20.94
C SER A 27 -0.25 -24.10 -19.56
N ILE A 28 0.11 -23.26 -18.57
CA ILE A 28 -0.53 -23.28 -17.25
C ILE A 28 -2.01 -22.91 -17.37
N LEU A 29 -2.36 -21.90 -18.17
CA LEU A 29 -3.76 -21.50 -18.40
C LEU A 29 -4.58 -22.65 -18.99
N LYS A 30 -4.07 -23.30 -20.04
CA LYS A 30 -4.72 -24.44 -20.71
C LYS A 30 -4.86 -25.67 -19.80
N SER A 31 -3.96 -25.83 -18.82
CA SER A 31 -4.04 -26.94 -17.86
C SER A 31 -5.24 -26.84 -16.91
N GLY A 32 -5.91 -25.69 -16.83
CA GLY A 32 -6.99 -25.43 -15.87
C GLY A 32 -6.51 -25.24 -14.43
N LEU A 33 -5.19 -25.22 -14.20
CA LEU A 33 -4.60 -24.93 -12.89
C LEU A 33 -4.66 -23.42 -12.59
N GLY A 34 -4.66 -23.08 -11.30
CA GLY A 34 -4.65 -21.71 -10.80
C GLY A 34 -5.87 -21.33 -9.98
N ALA A 35 -6.06 -20.02 -9.80
CA ALA A 35 -7.20 -19.44 -9.10
C ALA A 35 -8.11 -18.69 -10.08
N CYS A 36 -9.32 -18.36 -9.64
CA CYS A 36 -10.19 -17.42 -10.35
C CYS A 36 -10.51 -16.22 -9.45
N ILE A 37 -10.55 -15.02 -10.04
CA ILE A 37 -11.05 -13.81 -9.40
C ILE A 37 -12.35 -13.44 -10.11
N GLY A 38 -13.48 -13.83 -9.52
CA GLY A 38 -14.77 -13.83 -10.22
C GLY A 38 -14.70 -14.76 -11.44
N ASP A 39 -15.03 -14.24 -12.61
CA ASP A 39 -14.99 -14.99 -13.88
C ASP A 39 -13.61 -14.96 -14.56
N ILE A 40 -12.62 -14.27 -13.97
CA ILE A 40 -11.29 -14.14 -14.54
C ILE A 40 -10.40 -15.26 -14.01
N GLN A 41 -9.95 -16.16 -14.89
CA GLN A 41 -8.96 -17.17 -14.54
C GLN A 41 -7.58 -16.51 -14.38
N VAL A 42 -6.98 -16.69 -13.21
CA VAL A 42 -5.64 -16.23 -12.84
C VAL A 42 -4.77 -17.48 -12.61
N PRO A 43 -4.19 -18.04 -13.69
CA PRO A 43 -3.54 -19.35 -13.65
C PRO A 43 -2.32 -19.38 -12.72
N ALA A 44 -1.53 -18.31 -12.75
CA ALA A 44 -0.35 -18.17 -11.90
C ALA A 44 -0.03 -16.68 -11.69
N PRO A 45 -0.01 -16.16 -10.45
CA PRO A 45 0.69 -14.91 -10.18
C PRO A 45 2.19 -15.07 -10.50
N THR A 46 2.71 -14.15 -11.30
CA THR A 46 4.12 -14.16 -11.72
C THR A 46 4.80 -12.85 -11.42
N CYS A 47 6.08 -12.93 -11.07
CA CYS A 47 6.95 -11.77 -11.00
C CYS A 47 8.35 -12.20 -11.42
N ALA A 48 8.78 -11.71 -12.58
CA ALA A 48 9.97 -12.24 -13.25
C ALA A 48 9.88 -13.78 -13.34
N ASP A 49 10.88 -14.50 -12.84
CA ASP A 49 11.06 -15.96 -12.84
C ASP A 49 10.35 -16.67 -11.71
N ASP A 50 9.88 -15.93 -10.71
CA ASP A 50 9.02 -16.47 -9.67
C ASP A 50 7.59 -16.67 -10.21
N ILE A 51 7.27 -17.91 -10.57
CA ILE A 51 5.92 -18.35 -10.95
C ILE A 51 5.32 -19.16 -9.78
N ALA A 52 4.19 -18.72 -9.26
CA ALA A 52 3.45 -19.48 -8.26
C ALA A 52 2.17 -20.06 -8.89
N VAL A 53 1.99 -21.37 -8.80
CA VAL A 53 0.78 -22.07 -9.27
C VAL A 53 -0.05 -22.45 -8.05
N LEU A 54 -1.34 -22.13 -8.10
CA LEU A 54 -2.30 -22.53 -7.07
C LEU A 54 -3.03 -23.79 -7.53
N LYS A 55 -3.10 -24.80 -6.65
CA LYS A 55 -3.78 -26.06 -6.92
C LYS A 55 -4.65 -26.43 -5.72
N ASN A 56 -5.86 -26.92 -5.98
CA ASN A 56 -6.74 -27.39 -4.92
C ASN A 56 -6.18 -28.70 -4.30
N SER A 57 -6.19 -28.78 -2.97
CA SER A 57 -5.60 -29.87 -2.18
C SER A 57 -6.29 -31.22 -2.38
N SER A 58 -7.49 -31.25 -2.96
CA SER A 58 -8.24 -32.49 -3.18
C SER A 58 -7.67 -33.39 -4.28
N ASN A 59 -6.78 -32.88 -5.14
CA ASN A 59 -6.22 -33.62 -6.28
C ASN A 59 -4.69 -33.51 -6.32
N ILE A 60 -3.99 -33.93 -5.26
CA ILE A 60 -2.52 -33.96 -5.23
C ILE A 60 -2.00 -35.11 -6.12
N SER A 61 -2.11 -34.95 -7.44
CA SER A 61 -1.20 -35.60 -8.37
C SER A 61 0.13 -34.87 -8.33
N THR A 62 1.23 -35.62 -8.41
CA THR A 62 2.60 -35.12 -8.56
C THR A 62 2.63 -34.12 -9.72
N LEU A 63 2.91 -32.86 -9.42
CA LEU A 63 3.12 -31.84 -10.46
C LEU A 63 4.51 -32.06 -11.02
N GLN A 64 4.60 -32.41 -12.30
CA GLN A 64 5.86 -32.51 -13.01
C GLN A 64 6.06 -31.24 -13.84
N PHE A 65 7.25 -30.66 -13.75
CA PHE A 65 7.69 -29.58 -14.63
C PHE A 65 8.94 -30.05 -15.35
N ALA A 66 8.83 -30.18 -16.68
CA ALA A 66 9.77 -30.94 -17.50
C ALA A 66 9.94 -32.36 -16.93
N ASP A 67 11.15 -32.73 -16.51
CA ASP A 67 11.48 -34.06 -16.00
C ASP A 67 11.62 -34.10 -14.46
N ASN A 68 11.24 -33.02 -13.76
CA ASN A 68 11.38 -32.91 -12.31
C ASN A 68 10.02 -32.86 -11.61
N ASP A 69 9.90 -33.62 -10.52
CA ASP A 69 8.78 -33.52 -9.59
C ASP A 69 8.87 -32.22 -8.78
N ILE A 70 7.79 -31.46 -8.74
CA ILE A 70 7.68 -30.24 -7.92
C ILE A 70 7.41 -30.66 -6.48
N ASN A 71 8.36 -30.34 -5.59
CA ASN A 71 8.21 -30.58 -4.16
C ASN A 71 7.06 -29.76 -3.57
N ILE A 72 6.15 -30.46 -2.89
CA ILE A 72 5.07 -29.84 -2.12
C ILE A 72 5.65 -29.44 -0.76
N THR A 73 5.58 -28.15 -0.43
CA THR A 73 6.03 -27.63 0.87
C THR A 73 4.92 -26.85 1.57
N ASN A 74 4.84 -26.99 2.89
CA ASN A 74 3.83 -26.32 3.71
C ASN A 74 4.19 -24.85 4.01
N GLU A 75 5.45 -24.48 3.79
CA GLU A 75 5.96 -23.11 3.86
C GLU A 75 6.83 -22.84 2.62
N THR A 76 6.67 -21.66 2.02
CA THR A 76 7.52 -21.18 0.92
C THR A 76 7.70 -19.68 0.99
N LYS A 77 8.80 -19.16 0.44
CA LYS A 77 9.06 -17.72 0.36
C LYS A 77 8.88 -17.27 -1.08
N HIS A 78 7.89 -16.42 -1.32
CA HIS A 78 7.60 -15.84 -2.63
C HIS A 78 7.61 -14.32 -2.53
N LEU A 79 8.37 -13.64 -3.39
CA LEU A 79 8.50 -12.17 -3.40
C LEU A 79 8.93 -11.55 -2.06
N GLY A 80 9.79 -12.25 -1.32
CA GLY A 80 10.23 -11.80 0.00
C GLY A 80 9.21 -12.03 1.12
N ILE A 81 8.10 -12.72 0.83
CA ILE A 81 7.01 -12.99 1.76
C ILE A 81 6.95 -14.50 2.01
N LYS A 82 7.08 -14.90 3.29
CA LYS A 82 6.88 -16.30 3.69
C LYS A 82 5.38 -16.58 3.75
N ARG A 83 4.93 -17.56 2.97
CA ARG A 83 3.56 -18.07 2.94
C ARG A 83 3.54 -19.46 3.57
N ASN A 84 2.52 -19.71 4.36
CA ASN A 84 2.18 -21.04 4.87
C ASN A 84 0.75 -21.40 4.45
N GLU A 85 0.31 -22.63 4.75
CA GLU A 85 -1.04 -23.11 4.43
C GLU A 85 -2.16 -22.17 4.91
N GLN A 86 -1.98 -21.53 6.08
CA GLN A 86 -2.97 -20.61 6.65
C GLN A 86 -2.82 -19.17 6.13
N ASN A 87 -1.81 -18.90 5.29
CA ASN A 87 -1.41 -17.59 4.81
C ASN A 87 -1.32 -16.53 5.93
N ARG A 88 -0.72 -16.93 7.06
CA ARG A 88 -0.53 -16.08 8.25
C ARG A 88 0.84 -15.44 8.25
N ALA A 89 0.87 -14.14 8.55
CA ALA A 89 2.12 -13.41 8.66
C ALA A 89 2.80 -13.67 10.01
N LYS A 90 4.11 -13.95 9.99
CA LYS A 90 4.95 -13.90 11.20
C LYS A 90 5.24 -12.43 11.57
N ILE A 91 4.33 -11.78 12.29
CA ILE A 91 4.43 -10.34 12.65
C ILE A 91 5.77 -9.97 13.32
N SER A 92 6.32 -10.87 14.14
CA SER A 92 7.63 -10.67 14.77
C SER A 92 8.76 -10.42 13.76
N GLU A 93 8.72 -11.09 12.60
CA GLU A 93 9.70 -10.91 11.51
C GLU A 93 9.54 -9.55 10.82
N ARG A 94 8.30 -9.06 10.70
CA ARG A 94 8.00 -7.73 10.16
C ARG A 94 8.45 -6.62 11.10
N ILE A 95 8.15 -6.75 12.39
CA ILE A 95 8.67 -5.84 13.42
C ILE A 95 10.20 -5.83 13.41
N ARG A 96 10.86 -6.99 13.26
CA ARG A 96 12.32 -7.10 13.17
C ARG A 96 12.86 -6.36 11.94
N THR A 97 12.23 -6.53 10.78
CA THR A 97 12.60 -5.85 9.53
C THR A 97 12.45 -4.33 9.64
N GLY A 98 11.35 -3.87 10.23
CA GLY A 98 11.13 -2.45 10.55
C GLY A 98 12.25 -1.90 11.44
N ARG A 99 12.55 -2.59 12.56
CA ARG A 99 13.64 -2.22 13.47
C ARG A 99 15.01 -2.15 12.79
N ALA A 100 15.34 -3.16 12.00
CA ALA A 100 16.60 -3.17 11.24
C ALA A 100 16.70 -1.97 10.30
N THR A 101 15.59 -1.61 9.64
CA THR A 101 15.53 -0.42 8.77
C THR A 101 15.76 0.86 9.55
N ILE A 102 15.14 1.02 10.71
CA ILE A 102 15.36 2.18 11.60
C ILE A 102 16.83 2.28 11.98
N TYR A 103 17.44 1.17 12.41
CA TYR A 103 18.86 1.15 12.78
C TYR A 103 19.78 1.52 11.61
N SER A 104 19.46 1.08 10.39
CA SER A 104 20.20 1.48 9.19
C SER A 104 20.11 2.98 8.91
N LEU A 105 18.98 3.61 9.24
CA LEU A 105 18.76 5.05 9.04
C LEU A 105 19.37 5.92 10.14
N LEU A 106 19.78 5.34 11.27
CA LEU A 106 20.47 6.10 12.32
C LEU A 106 21.77 6.73 11.81
N GLY A 107 22.52 6.01 10.97
CA GLY A 107 23.73 6.52 10.32
C GLY A 107 23.46 7.66 9.35
N ALA A 108 22.29 7.64 8.67
CA ALA A 108 21.84 8.69 7.77
C ALA A 108 21.33 9.95 8.51
N GLY A 109 21.25 9.93 9.84
CA GLY A 109 20.83 11.09 10.66
C GLY A 109 19.48 10.93 11.36
N LEU A 110 18.83 9.76 11.31
CA LEU A 110 17.61 9.49 12.09
C LEU A 110 17.87 9.46 13.62
N HIS A 111 19.12 9.62 14.06
CA HIS A 111 19.51 9.60 15.46
C HIS A 111 19.06 10.86 16.22
N VAL A 112 18.55 10.70 17.45
CA VAL A 112 18.08 11.80 18.33
C VAL A 112 19.12 12.93 18.53
N ARG A 113 20.42 12.59 18.47
CA ARG A 113 21.51 13.56 18.63
C ARG A 113 21.92 14.28 17.35
N ARG A 114 21.57 13.79 16.15
CA ARG A 114 21.88 14.44 14.87
C ARG A 114 20.57 14.99 14.30
N ARG A 115 20.49 16.32 14.24
CA ARG A 115 19.20 17.04 14.16
C ARG A 115 18.67 17.09 12.73
N PHE A 116 18.08 16.00 12.24
CA PHE A 116 16.96 16.20 11.33
C PHE A 116 15.83 16.91 12.07
N SER A 117 15.16 17.83 11.39
CA SER A 117 13.90 18.35 11.92
C SER A 117 12.93 17.19 12.12
N PRO A 118 12.01 17.25 13.11
CA PRO A 118 11.02 16.20 13.32
C PRO A 118 10.27 15.82 12.04
N MET A 119 10.01 16.80 11.17
CA MET A 119 9.38 16.60 9.87
C MET A 119 10.23 15.74 8.91
N VAL A 120 11.54 15.98 8.82
CA VAL A 120 12.44 15.19 7.96
C VAL A 120 12.61 13.78 8.51
N ALA A 121 12.81 13.64 9.81
CA ALA A 121 12.89 12.32 10.45
C ALA A 121 11.60 11.52 10.23
N TYR A 122 10.45 12.17 10.39
CA TYR A 122 9.14 11.58 10.09
C TYR A 122 9.02 11.17 8.62
N LYS A 123 9.49 12.02 7.69
CA LYS A 123 9.49 11.68 6.27
C LYS A 123 10.36 10.46 5.98
N LEU A 124 11.56 10.37 6.57
CA LEU A 124 12.42 9.19 6.43
C LEU A 124 11.74 7.93 6.99
N TRP A 125 11.13 8.04 8.16
CA TRP A 125 10.39 6.93 8.78
C TRP A 125 9.28 6.41 7.87
N ILE A 126 8.40 7.29 7.39
CA ILE A 126 7.29 6.94 6.50
C ILE A 126 7.78 6.44 5.14
N THR A 127 8.90 6.96 4.63
CA THR A 127 9.39 6.61 3.30
C THR A 127 10.11 5.25 3.29
N TYR A 128 10.80 4.90 4.38
CA TYR A 128 11.68 3.72 4.39
C TYR A 128 11.26 2.65 5.40
N THR A 129 10.89 3.05 6.62
CA THR A 129 10.58 2.11 7.70
C THR A 129 9.20 1.50 7.55
N VAL A 130 8.17 2.33 7.38
CA VAL A 130 6.78 1.85 7.31
C VAL A 130 6.57 0.89 6.14
N PRO A 131 6.96 1.22 4.88
CA PRO A 131 6.76 0.32 3.75
C PRO A 131 7.42 -1.04 3.97
N LYS A 132 8.64 -1.08 4.52
CA LYS A 132 9.33 -2.35 4.82
C LYS A 132 8.68 -3.15 5.95
N SER A 133 8.04 -2.48 6.89
CA SER A 133 7.36 -3.12 8.02
C SER A 133 6.03 -3.74 7.59
N ILE A 134 5.31 -3.08 6.68
CA ILE A 134 4.00 -3.54 6.21
C ILE A 134 4.03 -4.34 4.91
N TYR A 135 5.16 -4.36 4.18
CA TYR A 135 5.27 -5.04 2.89
C TYR A 135 4.86 -6.52 2.97
N GLY A 136 3.89 -6.88 2.12
CA GLY A 136 3.35 -8.23 2.01
C GLY A 136 2.29 -8.57 3.06
N LEU A 137 1.92 -7.64 3.94
CA LEU A 137 0.81 -7.83 4.87
C LEU A 137 -0.54 -7.64 4.19
N GLU A 138 -0.59 -6.91 3.08
CA GLU A 138 -1.79 -6.67 2.27
C GLU A 138 -2.36 -7.95 1.62
N VAL A 139 -1.52 -8.97 1.45
CA VAL A 139 -1.91 -10.28 0.91
C VAL A 139 -2.01 -11.37 1.98
N MET A 140 -1.93 -11.01 3.27
CA MET A 140 -1.90 -11.95 4.39
C MET A 140 -3.19 -11.89 5.21
N ASN A 141 -3.59 -13.03 5.77
CA ASN A 141 -4.71 -13.08 6.72
C ASN A 141 -4.23 -12.63 8.10
N LEU A 142 -4.41 -11.34 8.40
CA LEU A 142 -4.04 -10.73 9.68
C LEU A 142 -5.19 -10.67 10.69
N HIS A 143 -4.94 -11.14 11.90
CA HIS A 143 -5.87 -10.96 13.02
C HIS A 143 -5.80 -9.54 13.62
N ALA A 144 -6.87 -9.12 14.30
CA ALA A 144 -6.90 -7.83 15.01
C ALA A 144 -5.72 -7.69 15.99
N LYS A 145 -5.47 -8.71 16.83
CA LYS A 145 -4.34 -8.72 17.78
C LYS A 145 -2.98 -8.54 17.10
N GLU A 146 -2.80 -9.10 15.90
CA GLU A 146 -1.56 -9.00 15.14
C GLU A 146 -1.33 -7.59 14.60
N ARG A 147 -2.40 -6.93 14.15
CA ARG A 147 -2.37 -5.51 13.78
C ARG A 147 -2.05 -4.63 14.97
N ASP A 148 -2.70 -4.86 16.11
CA ASP A 148 -2.46 -4.10 17.34
C ASP A 148 -1.00 -4.25 17.82
N MET A 149 -0.43 -5.46 17.72
CA MET A 149 0.97 -5.71 18.05
C MET A 149 1.93 -4.95 17.12
N LEU A 150 1.67 -4.93 15.82
CA LEU A 150 2.48 -4.19 14.86
C LEU A 150 2.41 -2.68 15.12
N GLU A 151 1.20 -2.15 15.31
CA GLU A 151 0.98 -0.74 15.61
C GLU A 151 1.65 -0.33 16.93
N LEU A 152 1.50 -1.14 17.98
CA LEU A 152 2.16 -0.89 19.26
C LEU A 152 3.70 -0.89 19.10
N ALA A 153 4.24 -1.77 18.26
CA ALA A 153 5.68 -1.81 17.98
C ALA A 153 6.16 -0.57 17.21
N GLU A 154 5.37 -0.06 16.27
CA GLU A 154 5.64 1.19 15.54
C GLU A 154 5.58 2.41 16.46
N ARG A 155 4.54 2.53 17.31
CA ARG A 155 4.40 3.58 18.33
C ARG A 155 5.61 3.61 19.27
N LYS A 156 5.94 2.46 19.88
CA LYS A 156 7.10 2.32 20.78
C LYS A 156 8.43 2.68 20.10
N SER A 157 8.54 2.42 18.81
CA SER A 157 9.75 2.75 18.07
C SER A 157 9.81 4.25 17.73
N SER A 158 8.66 4.85 17.44
CA SER A 158 8.53 6.29 17.23
C SER A 158 8.77 7.12 18.49
N ASP A 159 8.36 6.64 19.66
CA ASP A 159 8.57 7.32 20.95
C ASP A 159 10.06 7.57 21.26
N LYS A 160 10.95 6.77 20.67
CA LYS A 160 12.40 6.97 20.79
C LYS A 160 12.87 8.24 20.09
N PHE A 161 12.11 8.80 19.16
CA PHE A 161 12.42 10.03 18.45
C PHE A 161 11.60 11.19 19.04
N LYS A 162 12.20 11.89 20.00
CA LYS A 162 11.62 13.12 20.59
C LYS A 162 11.21 14.07 19.47
N GLY A 163 9.90 14.38 19.36
CA GLY A 163 9.33 15.24 18.31
C GLY A 163 8.30 14.57 17.39
N PHE A 164 8.20 13.24 17.38
CA PHE A 164 7.18 12.53 16.58
C PHE A 164 5.79 12.53 17.22
N GLN A 165 5.69 12.74 18.53
CA GLN A 165 4.45 12.58 19.29
C GLN A 165 3.31 13.49 18.80
N ILE A 166 3.63 14.69 18.32
CA ILE A 166 2.63 15.63 17.75
C ILE A 166 2.11 15.15 16.39
N ILE A 167 2.95 14.47 15.60
CA ILE A 167 2.60 14.03 14.24
C ILE A 167 1.89 12.66 14.25
N GLN A 168 2.20 11.78 15.21
CA GLN A 168 1.60 10.44 15.28
C GLN A 168 0.12 10.42 15.69
N GLN A 169 -0.31 11.32 16.57
CA GLN A 169 -1.72 11.43 16.96
C GLN A 169 -2.64 11.72 15.76
N ILE A 170 -2.10 12.28 14.67
CA ILE A 170 -2.85 12.64 13.47
C ILE A 170 -3.05 11.44 12.53
N ARG A 171 -2.22 10.37 12.56
CA ARG A 171 -2.12 9.43 11.41
C ARG A 171 -2.40 7.94 11.66
N LEU A 172 -2.46 7.44 12.88
CA LEU A 172 -2.76 5.99 13.06
C LEU A 172 -4.22 5.62 12.75
N SER A 173 -5.09 6.62 12.57
CA SER A 173 -6.42 6.50 11.98
C SER A 173 -6.44 6.57 10.43
N ILE A 174 -5.30 6.80 9.77
CA ILE A 174 -5.22 7.17 8.33
C ILE A 174 -4.72 6.04 7.43
N ILE A 175 -4.12 4.95 7.94
CA ILE A 175 -3.82 3.78 7.08
C ILE A 175 -5.12 3.01 6.90
N PRO A 176 -5.82 3.16 5.76
CA PRO A 176 -7.05 2.42 5.55
C PRO A 176 -6.63 1.03 5.09
N TRP A 177 -6.80 0.05 5.98
CA TRP A 177 -6.57 -1.35 5.64
C TRP A 177 -7.64 -1.91 4.68
N SER A 178 -8.59 -1.08 4.25
CA SER A 178 -9.53 -1.31 3.16
C SER A 178 -9.27 -0.29 2.03
N LEU A 179 -9.35 -0.74 0.78
CA LEU A 179 -9.32 0.11 -0.41
C LEU A 179 -10.54 1.05 -0.43
N GLU A 180 -10.50 2.15 0.32
CA GLU A 180 -11.50 3.23 0.23
C GLU A 180 -10.80 4.58 0.01
N THR A 181 -11.39 5.39 -0.86
CA THR A 181 -10.91 6.74 -1.22
C THR A 181 -10.80 7.63 0.02
N VAL A 182 -9.61 8.19 0.24
CA VAL A 182 -9.32 9.15 1.33
C VAL A 182 -9.68 10.56 0.89
N HIS A 183 -10.57 11.24 1.60
CA HIS A 183 -10.84 12.66 1.40
C HIS A 183 -10.07 13.49 2.43
N VAL A 184 -9.24 14.43 1.96
CA VAL A 184 -8.42 15.30 2.82
C VAL A 184 -9.03 16.70 2.86
N VAL A 185 -9.50 17.11 4.04
CA VAL A 185 -9.96 18.47 4.32
C VAL A 185 -8.85 19.20 5.08
N VAL A 186 -8.40 20.34 4.54
CA VAL A 186 -7.36 21.17 5.16
C VAL A 186 -7.97 22.48 5.59
N GLN A 187 -7.91 22.78 6.90
CA GLN A 187 -8.40 24.02 7.47
C GLN A 187 -7.25 24.75 8.18
N LYS A 188 -7.06 26.03 7.85
CA LYS A 188 -6.05 26.88 8.49
C LYS A 188 -6.72 27.72 9.58
N HIS A 189 -6.21 27.66 10.80
CA HIS A 189 -6.64 28.50 11.91
C HIS A 189 -5.40 29.21 12.50
N GLY A 190 -5.26 30.51 12.24
CA GLY A 190 -4.02 31.24 12.55
C GLY A 190 -2.82 30.66 11.80
N ASP A 191 -1.71 30.41 12.50
CA ASP A 191 -0.51 29.74 11.94
C ASP A 191 -0.60 28.21 11.95
N THR A 192 -1.70 27.63 12.43
CA THR A 192 -1.86 26.19 12.57
C THR A 192 -2.69 25.62 11.40
N LEU A 193 -2.17 24.57 10.77
CA LEU A 193 -2.87 23.78 9.76
C LEU A 193 -3.48 22.55 10.40
N LEU A 194 -4.81 22.49 10.43
CA LEU A 194 -5.58 21.29 10.74
C LEU A 194 -5.84 20.53 9.45
N VAL A 195 -5.36 19.29 9.38
CA VAL A 195 -5.62 18.39 8.26
C VAL A 195 -6.49 17.25 8.79
N LEU A 196 -7.76 17.26 8.40
CA LEU A 196 -8.72 16.21 8.72
C LEU A 196 -8.86 15.29 7.51
N MET A 197 -8.46 14.03 7.65
CA MET A 197 -8.70 13.00 6.64
C MET A 197 -9.93 12.19 7.02
N VAL A 198 -10.93 12.17 6.15
CA VAL A 198 -12.17 11.40 6.33
C VAL A 198 -12.16 10.25 5.33
N LEU A 199 -12.26 9.03 5.85
CA LEU A 199 -12.45 7.80 5.08
C LEU A 199 -13.93 7.63 4.76
N VAL A 200 -14.25 7.47 3.47
CA VAL A 200 -15.65 7.38 3.04
C VAL A 200 -15.82 6.37 1.91
N PRO A 201 -16.78 5.42 2.04
CA PRO A 201 -17.24 4.60 0.95
C PRO A 201 -17.76 5.46 -0.22
N THR A 202 -17.45 5.07 -1.46
CA THR A 202 -17.76 5.85 -2.67
C THR A 202 -19.25 6.19 -2.85
N THR A 203 -20.15 5.44 -2.23
CA THR A 203 -21.62 5.64 -2.26
C THR A 203 -22.15 6.68 -1.27
N THR A 204 -21.32 7.20 -0.36
CA THR A 204 -21.77 8.09 0.75
C THR A 204 -21.12 9.47 0.77
N ARG A 205 -20.39 9.85 -0.29
CA ARG A 205 -19.59 11.09 -0.37
C ARG A 205 -20.31 12.40 -0.02
N PRO A 206 -21.57 12.63 -0.40
CA PRO A 206 -22.28 13.85 0.02
C PRO A 206 -22.60 13.85 1.51
N LYS A 207 -22.94 12.70 2.09
CA LYS A 207 -23.28 12.56 3.52
C LYS A 207 -22.06 12.78 4.41
N SER A 208 -20.90 12.25 4.01
CA SER A 208 -19.66 12.48 4.75
C SER A 208 -19.19 13.93 4.69
N PHE A 209 -19.36 14.59 3.54
CA PHE A 209 -19.03 16.01 3.39
C PHE A 209 -19.91 16.87 4.31
N LEU A 210 -21.23 16.65 4.30
CA LEU A 210 -22.16 17.36 5.18
C LEU A 210 -21.92 17.07 6.66
N SER A 211 -21.58 15.83 7.02
CA SER A 211 -21.18 15.47 8.39
C SER A 211 -19.90 16.19 8.82
N GLY A 212 -18.92 16.32 7.91
CA GLY A 212 -17.71 17.11 8.17
C GLY A 212 -18.03 18.57 8.44
N ILE A 213 -18.93 19.18 7.66
CA ILE A 213 -19.36 20.56 7.87
C ILE A 213 -20.09 20.73 9.20
N ALA A 214 -20.99 19.80 9.55
CA ALA A 214 -21.74 19.87 10.81
C ALA A 214 -20.81 19.84 12.04
N ASN A 215 -19.72 19.08 11.97
CA ASN A 215 -18.79 18.92 13.09
C ASN A 215 -17.68 19.98 13.14
N TYR A 216 -17.28 20.53 11.99
CA TYR A 216 -16.04 21.34 11.88
C TYR A 216 -16.22 22.69 11.17
N GLY A 217 -17.43 22.98 10.69
CA GLY A 217 -17.74 24.17 9.90
C GLY A 217 -17.39 24.03 8.42
N ILE A 218 -17.77 25.03 7.64
CA ILE A 218 -17.62 25.01 6.18
C ILE A 218 -16.13 25.20 5.84
N PRO A 219 -15.49 24.28 5.09
CA PRO A 219 -14.08 24.39 4.74
C PRO A 219 -13.82 25.62 3.86
N LEU A 220 -12.58 26.13 3.87
CA LEU A 220 -12.20 27.28 3.04
C LEU A 220 -12.13 26.92 1.56
N ARG A 221 -11.67 25.71 1.22
CA ARG A 221 -11.59 25.22 -0.15
C ARG A 221 -11.81 23.71 -0.21
N VAL A 222 -12.40 23.23 -1.29
CA VAL A 222 -12.60 21.80 -1.59
C VAL A 222 -11.88 21.46 -2.88
N ARG A 223 -11.14 20.34 -2.88
CA ARG A 223 -10.46 19.80 -4.06
C ARG A 223 -11.04 18.44 -4.39
N SER A 224 -11.29 18.18 -5.66
CA SER A 224 -11.77 16.88 -6.13
C SER A 224 -11.00 16.41 -7.35
N GLU A 225 -10.50 15.17 -7.31
CA GLU A 225 -9.78 14.56 -8.45
C GLU A 225 -10.70 14.13 -9.59
N GLN A 226 -11.99 13.97 -9.29
CA GLN A 226 -12.97 13.46 -10.25
C GLN A 226 -13.67 14.56 -11.05
N GLY A 227 -13.10 15.77 -11.09
CA GLY A 227 -13.69 16.92 -11.80
C GLY A 227 -15.11 17.20 -11.32
N LEU A 228 -16.04 17.36 -12.28
CA LEU A 228 -17.45 17.68 -12.03
C LEU A 228 -18.29 16.52 -11.45
N LYS A 229 -17.73 15.34 -11.18
CA LYS A 229 -18.54 14.21 -10.64
C LYS A 229 -19.14 14.46 -9.25
N ASN A 230 -18.71 15.52 -8.57
CA ASN A 230 -19.23 15.91 -7.26
C ASN A 230 -19.96 17.27 -7.31
N MET A 231 -20.77 17.52 -8.34
CA MET A 231 -21.54 18.77 -8.49
C MET A 231 -22.33 19.14 -7.22
N SER A 232 -22.92 18.17 -6.51
CA SER A 232 -23.69 18.47 -5.30
C SER A 232 -22.87 19.12 -4.18
N ILE A 233 -21.57 18.81 -4.10
CA ILE A 233 -20.64 19.44 -3.14
C ILE A 233 -20.24 20.84 -3.64
N VAL A 234 -20.05 20.97 -4.96
CA VAL A 234 -19.75 22.25 -5.63
C VAL A 234 -20.90 23.24 -5.41
N ASP A 235 -22.13 22.82 -5.71
CA ASP A 235 -23.36 23.61 -5.57
C ASP A 235 -23.58 24.01 -4.11
N TYR A 236 -23.34 23.08 -3.18
CA TYR A 236 -23.40 23.39 -1.75
C TYR A 236 -22.37 24.47 -1.37
N MET A 237 -21.12 24.35 -1.80
CA MET A 237 -20.07 25.32 -1.49
C MET A 237 -20.36 26.70 -2.10
N PHE A 238 -20.88 26.75 -3.33
CA PHE A 238 -21.30 28.01 -3.97
C PHE A 238 -22.49 28.66 -3.29
N ASN A 239 -23.46 27.88 -2.81
CA ASN A 239 -24.62 28.41 -2.10
C ASN A 239 -24.26 28.98 -0.72
N GLN A 240 -23.15 28.51 -0.12
CA GLN A 240 -22.73 28.92 1.23
C GLN A 240 -21.63 30.00 1.23
N ARG A 241 -20.90 30.19 0.12
CA ARG A 241 -19.76 31.12 0.04
C ARG A 241 -19.70 31.85 -1.31
N VAL A 242 -19.24 33.10 -1.30
CA VAL A 242 -19.11 33.95 -2.49
C VAL A 242 -17.82 33.60 -3.26
N GLU A 243 -17.99 32.92 -4.40
CA GLU A 243 -17.07 32.59 -5.52
C GLU A 243 -15.58 32.18 -5.27
N ARG A 244 -15.20 31.02 -5.88
CA ARG A 244 -13.84 30.43 -6.09
C ARG A 244 -13.30 29.40 -5.07
N ASP A 245 -14.16 28.63 -4.41
CA ASP A 245 -13.73 27.67 -3.37
C ASP A 245 -13.57 26.21 -3.83
N MET A 246 -13.84 25.90 -5.09
CA MET A 246 -13.65 24.56 -5.65
C MET A 246 -12.60 24.56 -6.77
N ILE A 247 -11.61 23.68 -6.67
CA ILE A 247 -10.60 23.45 -7.72
C ILE A 247 -10.91 22.10 -8.38
N THR A 248 -11.27 22.12 -9.67
CA THR A 248 -11.74 20.96 -10.44
C THR A 248 -10.77 20.46 -11.51
N ASP A 249 -9.57 21.04 -11.61
CA ASP A 249 -8.63 20.68 -12.68
C ASP A 249 -7.93 19.33 -12.46
N ARG A 250 -7.74 18.58 -13.57
CA ARG A 250 -6.81 17.45 -13.65
C ARG A 250 -5.38 17.99 -13.57
N ILE A 251 -4.83 18.15 -12.37
CA ILE A 251 -3.47 18.69 -12.20
C ILE A 251 -2.51 17.62 -11.67
N THR A 252 -1.35 17.57 -12.33
CA THR A 252 -0.06 16.95 -11.97
C THR A 252 0.43 17.19 -10.52
N HIS A 253 -0.26 17.99 -9.71
CA HIS A 253 0.08 18.34 -8.32
C HIS A 253 -0.42 17.32 -7.28
N ASN A 254 -1.19 16.30 -7.69
CA ASN A 254 -1.63 15.21 -6.83
C ASN A 254 -0.57 14.13 -6.58
N GLN A 255 0.67 14.31 -7.06
CA GLN A 255 1.82 13.50 -6.64
C GLN A 255 2.01 13.47 -5.11
N ARG A 256 1.39 14.38 -4.36
CA ARG A 256 1.42 14.40 -2.89
C ARG A 256 0.29 13.59 -2.24
N LEU A 257 -0.84 13.37 -2.94
CA LEU A 257 -1.94 12.51 -2.51
C LEU A 257 -1.72 11.05 -2.92
N GLU A 258 -1.19 10.81 -4.12
CA GLU A 258 -0.83 9.47 -4.61
C GLU A 258 0.38 8.84 -3.89
N ARG A 259 1.11 9.62 -3.09
CA ARG A 259 2.27 9.16 -2.29
C ARG A 259 1.97 9.03 -0.78
N ILE A 260 0.72 9.23 -0.35
CA ILE A 260 0.26 9.08 1.05
C ILE A 260 -0.40 7.73 1.22
#